data_AF-G0A4Z5-F1
#
_entry.id   AF-G0A4Z5-F1
#
_cell.length_a   1.000
_cell.length_b   1.000
_cell.length_c   1.000
_cell.angle_alpha   90.00
_cell.angle_beta   90.00
_cell.angle_gamma   90.00
#
_symmetry.space_group_name_H-M   'P 1'
#
loop_
_entity.id
_entity.type
_entity.pdbx_description
1 polymer ?
#
loop_
_entity_poly.entity_id
_entity_poly.type
_entity_poly.pdbx_seq_one_letter_code
_entity_poly.pdbx_strand_id
1 'polypeptide(L)'
;MSGRIDFTMDFNKPGDAQVRRQEQSFRFYILGNFSGLSDKPWEQRKIRGIDNDSFDQVMADMGPVFQFDTHLQLRFETVEDFHPDVWLDKVKLIADLRVLKRQLGNPVTAAEAAAKIQAFFPAEQAAVEPDAVSESQDELLERLLGKKPEKSYDEPDTVERLLKQMVTPFVTKNTEPQYQRWLDVIDEAIGQCARAVLHSANLQSLESLWRATEMLVNEEFADAHGFYLLDISQAELMAEQKGGSPALAQKLVQHIQKGDGEQEVVLVGHFHYSDSADDQELLAYCGRLAQQCGGRFLGDVDQGFIQQILNAEPERRLNFGSERMLLAYPRYLLRLPYGQKRDPIDTFEFEECSAIPRPDELLWGCASMLLARGLIRTSQQHSTDALFFSDIPTFSYQEEGEPVLQPGTEAVLTEAQANDLFMLGIMPLVGYRQRQGVRLLGIAGF
;
A
#
# COMPACT_ATOMS: atom_id res chain seq x y z
N MET A 1 -1.44 79.31 -5.12
CA MET A 1 -1.67 79.10 -3.67
C MET A 1 -2.07 77.64 -3.52
N SER A 2 -1.18 76.68 -3.25
CA SER A 2 -0.32 76.42 -2.09
C SER A 2 -1.06 76.25 -0.76
N GLY A 3 -0.89 75.06 -0.15
CA GLY A 3 -1.19 74.71 1.25
C GLY A 3 -2.56 74.05 1.45
N ARG A 4 -2.72 72.94 2.17
CA ARG A 4 -1.83 72.29 3.14
C ARG A 4 -2.37 70.87 3.40
N ILE A 5 -1.48 69.90 3.55
CA ILE A 5 -1.73 68.55 4.03
C ILE A 5 -1.67 68.61 5.55
N ASP A 6 -2.71 68.14 6.26
CA ASP A 6 -2.65 67.91 7.71
C ASP A 6 -2.48 66.40 7.97
N PHE A 7 -1.31 66.07 8.51
CA PHE A 7 -1.00 64.77 9.09
C PHE A 7 -1.34 64.81 10.58
N THR A 8 -2.34 64.04 11.01
CA THR A 8 -2.47 63.65 12.42
C THR A 8 -1.84 62.27 12.60
N MET A 9 -0.61 62.26 13.12
CA MET A 9 0.02 61.09 13.71
C MET A 9 -0.67 60.79 15.05
N ASP A 10 -1.48 59.74 15.09
CA ASP A 10 -1.83 59.10 16.35
C ASP A 10 -0.78 58.04 16.67
N PHE A 11 0.02 58.35 17.68
CA PHE A 11 1.04 57.47 18.24
C PHE A 11 0.37 56.33 19.04
N ASN A 12 0.73 55.09 18.68
CA ASN A 12 0.81 53.90 19.53
C ASN A 12 -0.13 53.82 20.75
N LYS A 13 -1.23 53.05 20.59
CA LYS A 13 -1.71 52.21 21.69
C LYS A 13 -0.94 50.89 21.66
N PRO A 14 -0.12 50.55 22.67
CA PRO A 14 0.41 49.21 22.82
C PRO A 14 -0.74 48.36 23.39
N GLY A 15 -1.38 47.57 22.54
CA GLY A 15 -2.56 46.83 22.96
C GLY A 15 -3.20 45.92 21.91
N ASP A 16 -2.75 45.96 20.66
CA ASP A 16 -2.86 44.77 19.82
C ASP A 16 -1.59 43.96 20.05
N ALA A 17 -1.69 43.05 21.01
CA ALA A 17 -0.94 41.83 20.90
C ALA A 17 -1.38 41.21 19.56
N GLN A 18 -0.65 41.53 18.49
CA GLN A 18 -0.30 40.55 17.49
C GLN A 18 0.15 39.34 18.29
N VAL A 19 -0.79 38.44 18.56
CA VAL A 19 -0.49 37.06 18.84
C VAL A 19 0.33 36.66 17.62
N ARG A 20 1.66 36.67 17.79
CA ARG A 20 2.54 35.77 17.06
C ARG A 20 1.94 34.40 17.34
N ARG A 21 0.95 33.99 16.54
CA ARG A 21 0.38 32.65 16.58
C ARG A 21 1.57 31.79 16.21
N GLN A 22 2.09 31.09 17.23
CA GLN A 22 3.26 30.25 17.10
C GLN A 22 3.01 29.29 15.93
N GLU A 23 3.96 29.22 15.00
CA GLU A 23 4.01 28.16 13.99
C GLU A 23 3.88 26.82 14.72
N GLN A 24 2.77 26.11 14.51
CA GLN A 24 2.54 24.82 15.16
C GLN A 24 3.56 23.83 14.63
N SER A 25 4.36 23.25 15.52
CA SER A 25 5.32 22.21 15.17
C SER A 25 4.89 20.88 15.79
N PHE A 26 5.08 19.80 15.02
CA PHE A 26 4.55 18.48 15.33
C PHE A 26 5.68 17.49 15.49
N ARG A 27 5.48 16.48 16.35
CA ARG A 27 6.28 15.25 16.39
C ARG A 27 5.40 14.11 15.90
N PHE A 28 5.64 13.68 14.67
CA PHE A 28 4.97 12.54 14.06
C PHE A 28 5.66 11.24 14.48
N TYR A 29 4.93 10.36 15.17
CA TYR A 29 5.34 8.98 15.42
C TYR A 29 4.57 8.08 14.47
N ILE A 30 5.26 7.53 13.47
CA ILE A 30 4.66 6.70 12.43
C ILE A 30 4.75 5.25 12.89
N LEU A 31 3.60 4.62 13.12
CA LEU A 31 3.47 3.22 13.51
C LEU A 31 3.20 2.39 12.26
N GLY A 32 4.08 1.44 11.97
CA GLY A 32 3.94 0.56 10.81
C GLY A 32 4.97 -0.57 10.83
N ASN A 33 4.77 -1.58 9.98
CA ASN A 33 5.68 -2.72 9.86
C ASN A 33 6.86 -2.41 8.93
N PHE A 34 7.73 -1.48 9.32
CA PHE A 34 8.84 -0.98 8.50
C PHE A 34 9.87 -2.05 8.18
N SER A 35 10.10 -3.02 9.07
CA SER A 35 11.03 -4.13 8.80
C SER A 35 10.44 -5.19 7.87
N GLY A 36 9.11 -5.23 7.68
CA GLY A 36 8.44 -6.34 7.00
C GLY A 36 8.51 -7.62 7.82
N LEU A 37 9.47 -8.50 7.51
CA LEU A 37 9.79 -9.67 8.32
C LEU A 37 10.88 -9.34 9.34
N SER A 38 10.62 -9.59 10.63
CA SER A 38 11.57 -9.33 11.70
C SER A 38 11.60 -10.44 12.75
N ASP A 39 12.79 -10.96 13.04
CA ASP A 39 13.01 -11.95 14.10
C ASP A 39 13.03 -11.30 15.51
N LYS A 40 13.19 -9.98 15.57
CA LYS A 40 13.26 -9.25 16.83
C LYS A 40 11.84 -8.85 17.25
N PRO A 41 11.44 -9.05 18.51
CA PRO A 41 10.15 -8.57 18.99
C PRO A 41 10.13 -7.03 19.02
N TRP A 42 8.97 -6.42 18.77
CA TRP A 42 8.81 -4.97 18.60
C TRP A 42 9.33 -4.15 19.80
N GLU A 43 9.30 -4.71 21.01
CA GLU A 43 9.79 -4.10 22.25
C GLU A 43 11.28 -3.77 22.16
N GLN A 44 12.07 -4.62 21.49
CA GLN A 44 13.52 -4.46 21.33
C GLN A 44 13.90 -3.56 20.16
N ARG A 45 12.98 -3.27 19.23
CA ARG A 45 13.21 -2.40 18.07
C ARG A 45 13.28 -0.94 18.51
N LYS A 46 14.28 -0.18 18.08
CA LYS A 46 14.44 1.23 18.51
C LYS A 46 13.46 2.13 17.75
N ILE A 47 12.96 3.17 18.42
CA ILE A 47 12.35 4.31 17.74
C ILE A 47 13.47 5.05 17.01
N ARG A 48 13.30 5.32 15.71
CA ARG A 48 14.32 5.96 14.87
C ARG A 48 13.81 7.31 14.41
N GLY A 49 14.58 8.38 14.63
CA GLY A 49 14.31 9.66 13.96
C GLY A 49 14.61 9.54 12.47
N ILE A 50 13.86 10.26 11.66
CA ILE A 50 14.01 10.31 10.21
C ILE A 50 13.67 11.71 9.70
N ASP A 51 14.36 12.14 8.66
CA ASP A 51 14.11 13.36 7.87
C ASP A 51 14.52 13.09 6.43
N ASN A 52 14.40 14.10 5.56
CA ASN A 52 14.79 13.98 4.14
C ASN A 52 16.27 13.57 3.97
N ASP A 53 17.18 14.15 4.77
CA ASP A 53 18.62 13.90 4.63
C ASP A 53 19.07 12.51 5.14
N SER A 54 18.35 11.94 6.11
CA SER A 54 18.67 10.65 6.75
C SER A 54 17.83 9.48 6.25
N PHE A 55 16.86 9.72 5.36
CA PHE A 55 15.89 8.73 4.89
C PHE A 55 16.54 7.43 4.42
N ASP A 56 17.43 7.49 3.42
CA ASP A 56 18.10 6.31 2.85
C ASP A 56 18.92 5.55 3.88
N GLN A 57 19.66 6.28 4.74
CA GLN A 57 20.48 5.66 5.78
C GLN A 57 19.61 4.93 6.81
N VAL A 58 18.47 5.52 7.20
CA VAL A 58 17.53 4.89 8.15
C VAL A 58 16.91 3.64 7.53
N MET A 59 16.50 3.69 6.26
CA MET A 59 15.94 2.54 5.55
C MET A 59 16.96 1.41 5.41
N ALA A 60 18.19 1.70 4.97
CA ALA A 60 19.26 0.72 4.85
C ALA A 60 19.62 0.06 6.20
N ASP A 61 19.65 0.84 7.28
CA ASP A 61 19.88 0.38 8.65
C ASP A 61 18.77 -0.52 9.20
N MET A 62 17.52 -0.26 8.81
CA MET A 62 16.39 -1.14 9.14
C MET A 62 16.43 -2.41 8.30
N GLY A 63 16.85 -2.28 7.04
CA GLY A 63 16.93 -3.36 6.07
C GLY A 63 15.60 -4.10 5.89
N PRO A 64 14.53 -3.42 5.44
CA PRO A 64 13.23 -4.04 5.18
C PRO A 64 13.34 -5.35 4.42
N VAL A 65 12.63 -6.37 4.90
CA VAL A 65 12.64 -7.71 4.33
C VAL A 65 11.24 -8.12 3.91
N PHE A 66 11.10 -8.49 2.65
CA PHE A 66 9.93 -9.14 2.11
C PHE A 66 10.23 -10.62 1.85
N GLN A 67 9.30 -11.48 2.26
CA GLN A 67 9.35 -12.90 1.96
C GLN A 67 8.11 -13.27 1.14
N PHE A 68 8.34 -13.75 -0.08
CA PHE A 68 7.26 -14.25 -0.95
C PHE A 68 6.97 -15.72 -0.66
N ASP A 69 8.01 -16.55 -0.60
CA ASP A 69 7.94 -17.98 -0.28
C ASP A 69 9.20 -18.44 0.50
N THR A 70 9.40 -19.74 0.67
CA THR A 70 10.57 -20.30 1.37
C THR A 70 11.90 -20.09 0.64
N HIS A 71 11.87 -19.67 -0.63
CA HIS A 71 13.02 -19.58 -1.52
C HIS A 71 13.29 -18.17 -2.05
N LEU A 72 12.33 -17.26 -1.94
CA LEU A 72 12.43 -15.87 -2.36
C LEU A 72 12.28 -14.92 -1.17
N GLN A 73 13.41 -14.34 -0.78
CA GLN A 73 13.49 -13.25 0.19
C GLN A 73 14.17 -12.07 -0.48
N LEU A 74 13.54 -10.91 -0.41
CA LEU A 74 14.04 -9.64 -0.92
C LEU A 74 14.34 -8.72 0.25
N ARG A 75 15.49 -8.06 0.19
CA ARG A 75 15.87 -6.98 1.10
C ARG A 75 15.95 -5.70 0.30
N PHE A 76 15.43 -4.62 0.90
CA PHE A 76 15.43 -3.28 0.34
C PHE A 76 16.32 -2.40 1.19
N GLU A 77 17.14 -1.56 0.57
CA GLU A 77 18.00 -0.58 1.23
C GLU A 77 17.50 0.85 0.94
N THR A 78 16.85 1.05 -0.21
CA THR A 78 16.29 2.32 -0.70
C THR A 78 14.87 2.11 -1.25
N VAL A 79 14.11 3.18 -1.47
CA VAL A 79 12.76 3.09 -2.06
C VAL A 79 12.82 2.63 -3.52
N GLU A 80 13.90 2.95 -4.22
CA GLU A 80 14.17 2.53 -5.60
C GLU A 80 14.31 1.00 -5.71
N ASP A 81 14.70 0.31 -4.64
CA ASP A 81 14.83 -1.15 -4.64
C ASP A 81 13.48 -1.87 -4.80
N PHE A 82 12.34 -1.19 -4.59
CA PHE A 82 11.02 -1.73 -4.90
C PHE A 82 10.77 -1.87 -6.41
N HIS A 83 11.54 -1.16 -7.25
CA HIS A 83 11.42 -1.23 -8.69
C HIS A 83 11.74 -2.66 -9.20
N PRO A 84 10.92 -3.24 -10.10
CA PRO A 84 11.11 -4.61 -10.58
C PRO A 84 12.51 -4.90 -11.13
N ASP A 85 13.11 -3.95 -11.85
CA ASP A 85 14.46 -4.13 -12.42
C ASP A 85 15.53 -4.51 -11.36
N VAL A 86 15.31 -4.17 -10.09
CA VAL A 86 16.25 -4.48 -9.01
C VAL A 86 16.15 -5.93 -8.53
N TRP A 87 14.97 -6.54 -8.58
CA TRP A 87 14.72 -7.85 -7.98
C TRP A 87 14.31 -8.95 -8.97
N LEU A 88 13.97 -8.64 -10.22
CA LEU A 88 13.60 -9.64 -11.23
C LEU A 88 14.65 -10.76 -11.38
N ASP A 89 15.94 -10.42 -11.35
CA ASP A 89 17.04 -11.41 -11.42
C ASP A 89 17.29 -12.18 -10.12
N LYS A 90 16.75 -11.71 -8.99
CA LYS A 90 16.80 -12.40 -7.70
C LYS A 90 15.73 -13.49 -7.60
N VAL A 91 14.66 -13.38 -8.39
CA VAL A 91 13.62 -14.41 -8.49
C VAL A 91 14.10 -15.52 -9.41
N LYS A 92 14.52 -16.65 -8.83
CA LYS A 92 15.09 -17.78 -9.57
C LYS A 92 14.24 -18.20 -10.77
N LEU A 93 12.92 -18.32 -10.61
CA LEU A 93 12.02 -18.69 -11.70
C LEU A 93 12.08 -17.70 -12.87
N ILE A 94 12.08 -16.40 -12.58
CA ILE A 94 12.20 -15.36 -13.60
C ILE A 94 13.58 -15.40 -14.26
N ALA A 95 14.65 -15.54 -13.47
CA ALA A 95 16.01 -15.66 -13.99
C ALA A 95 16.16 -16.87 -14.94
N ASP A 96 15.63 -18.04 -14.55
CA ASP A 96 15.65 -19.27 -15.35
C ASP A 96 14.86 -19.09 -16.66
N LEU A 97 13.66 -18.51 -16.59
CA LEU A 97 12.84 -18.19 -17.77
C LEU A 97 13.52 -17.19 -18.70
N ARG A 98 14.24 -16.19 -18.18
CA ARG A 98 15.02 -15.23 -18.97
C ARG A 98 16.20 -15.89 -19.68
N VAL A 99 16.92 -16.79 -19.00
CA VAL A 99 18.00 -17.57 -19.62
C VAL A 99 17.43 -18.42 -20.76
N LEU A 100 16.30 -19.06 -20.53
CA LEU A 100 15.60 -19.86 -21.52
C LEU A 100 15.15 -19.02 -22.73
N LYS A 101 14.61 -17.82 -22.49
CA LYS A 101 14.27 -16.84 -23.54
C LYS A 101 15.48 -16.51 -24.41
N ARG A 102 16.62 -16.18 -23.79
CA ARG A 102 17.88 -15.87 -24.52
C ARG A 102 18.36 -17.06 -25.35
N GLN A 103 18.25 -18.28 -24.83
CA GLN A 103 18.66 -19.49 -25.56
C GLN A 103 17.73 -19.81 -26.73
N LEU A 104 16.42 -19.57 -26.60
CA LEU A 104 15.44 -19.71 -27.69
C LEU A 104 15.62 -18.65 -28.78
N GLY A 105 15.95 -17.41 -28.39
CA GLY A 105 16.19 -16.31 -29.34
C GLY A 105 17.48 -16.45 -30.15
N ASN A 106 18.41 -17.34 -29.74
CA ASN A 106 19.65 -17.58 -30.47
C ASN A 106 19.51 -18.81 -31.40
N PRO A 107 19.70 -18.65 -32.72
CA PRO A 107 19.51 -19.73 -33.71
C PRO A 107 20.32 -21.00 -33.44
N VAL A 108 21.46 -20.88 -32.76
CA VAL A 108 22.36 -22.02 -32.48
C VAL A 108 21.88 -22.83 -31.28
N THR A 109 21.29 -22.19 -30.26
CA THR A 109 20.85 -22.83 -29.01
C THR A 109 19.34 -23.11 -28.96
N ALA A 110 18.58 -22.59 -29.93
CA ALA A 110 17.12 -22.67 -29.94
C ALA A 110 16.57 -24.11 -29.92
N ALA A 111 17.21 -25.03 -30.65
CA ALA A 111 16.77 -26.42 -30.71
C ALA A 111 16.92 -27.15 -29.36
N GLU A 112 18.01 -26.88 -28.62
CA GLU A 112 18.25 -27.48 -27.30
C GLU A 112 17.31 -26.89 -26.25
N ALA A 113 17.08 -25.58 -26.28
CA ALA A 113 16.15 -24.90 -25.39
C ALA A 113 14.70 -25.34 -25.61
N ALA A 114 14.27 -25.47 -26.87
CA ALA A 114 12.95 -26.00 -27.21
C ALA A 114 12.79 -27.47 -26.78
N ALA A 115 13.84 -28.29 -26.89
CA ALA A 115 13.82 -29.66 -26.38
C ALA A 115 13.67 -29.71 -24.85
N LYS A 116 14.32 -28.80 -24.10
CA LYS A 116 14.14 -28.68 -22.64
C LYS A 116 12.70 -28.31 -22.28
N ILE A 117 12.11 -27.35 -22.99
CA ILE A 117 10.70 -26.97 -22.79
C ILE A 117 9.77 -28.14 -23.10
N GLN A 118 9.95 -28.82 -24.24
CA GLN A 118 9.15 -29.99 -24.61
C GLN A 118 9.37 -31.18 -23.65
N ALA A 119 10.50 -31.27 -22.96
CA ALA A 119 10.74 -32.29 -21.94
C ALA A 119 10.04 -31.95 -20.60
N PHE A 120 9.92 -30.67 -20.26
CA PHE A 120 9.14 -30.19 -19.11
C PHE A 120 7.63 -30.23 -19.36
N PHE A 121 7.23 -29.99 -20.62
CA PHE A 121 5.87 -30.13 -21.12
C PHE A 121 5.85 -31.27 -22.15
N PRO A 122 5.98 -32.54 -21.72
CA PRO A 122 5.83 -33.64 -22.65
C PRO A 122 4.43 -33.48 -23.25
N ALA A 123 4.38 -33.17 -24.55
CA ALA A 123 3.15 -33.14 -25.30
C ALA A 123 2.43 -34.44 -24.95
N GLU A 124 1.27 -34.32 -24.30
CA GLU A 124 0.41 -35.45 -24.02
C GLU A 124 0.21 -36.17 -25.35
N GLN A 125 0.83 -37.34 -25.44
CA GLN A 125 0.76 -38.17 -26.62
C GLN A 125 -0.71 -38.50 -26.83
N ALA A 126 -1.15 -38.30 -28.06
CA ALA A 126 -2.40 -38.77 -28.62
C ALA A 126 -2.89 -40.09 -27.99
N ALA A 127 -4.01 -40.04 -27.27
CA ALA A 127 -5.00 -41.10 -27.21
C ALA A 127 -6.19 -40.59 -28.05
N VAL A 128 -6.37 -41.05 -29.28
CA VAL A 128 -7.23 -42.20 -29.68
C VAL A 128 -8.63 -42.10 -29.07
N GLU A 129 -9.63 -42.16 -29.94
CA GLU A 129 -11.10 -42.11 -29.73
C GLU A 129 -11.66 -42.91 -28.54
N PRO A 130 -12.89 -42.61 -28.08
CA PRO A 130 -13.39 -43.03 -26.78
C PRO A 130 -13.85 -44.48 -26.79
N ASP A 131 -13.18 -45.33 -26.02
CA ASP A 131 -13.70 -46.64 -25.63
C ASP A 131 -14.21 -46.62 -24.17
N ALA A 132 -15.25 -47.43 -23.97
CA ALA A 132 -16.16 -47.45 -22.84
C ALA A 132 -15.53 -47.44 -21.43
N VAL A 133 -16.19 -46.72 -20.52
CA VAL A 133 -15.97 -46.74 -19.08
C VAL A 133 -16.17 -48.17 -18.56
N SER A 134 -15.11 -48.81 -18.05
CA SER A 134 -15.23 -49.93 -17.13
C SER A 134 -15.12 -49.41 -15.70
N GLU A 135 -16.26 -49.27 -15.03
CA GLU A 135 -16.29 -49.13 -13.57
C GLU A 135 -15.73 -50.41 -12.95
N SER A 136 -14.78 -50.28 -12.02
CA SER A 136 -14.28 -51.41 -11.24
C SER A 136 -15.28 -51.76 -10.14
N GLN A 137 -15.46 -53.06 -9.86
CA GLN A 137 -16.45 -53.56 -8.88
C GLN A 137 -16.19 -53.05 -7.45
N ASP A 138 -14.96 -52.63 -7.17
CA ASP A 138 -14.55 -52.10 -5.87
C ASP A 138 -15.10 -50.68 -5.61
N GLU A 139 -15.20 -49.84 -6.65
CA GLU A 139 -15.74 -48.47 -6.54
C GLU A 139 -17.28 -48.46 -6.34
N LEU A 140 -17.97 -49.48 -6.87
CA LEU A 140 -19.42 -49.67 -6.72
C LEU A 140 -19.78 -50.18 -5.31
N LEU A 141 -18.91 -51.00 -4.71
CA LEU A 141 -19.05 -51.51 -3.34
C LEU A 141 -18.85 -50.41 -2.28
N GLU A 142 -17.87 -49.52 -2.46
CA GLU A 142 -17.61 -48.43 -1.51
C GLU A 142 -18.74 -47.39 -1.46
N ARG A 143 -19.40 -47.14 -2.60
CA ARG A 143 -20.54 -46.21 -2.68
C ARG A 143 -21.82 -46.76 -2.03
N LEU A 144 -22.02 -48.09 -2.04
CA LEU A 144 -23.16 -48.76 -1.43
C LEU A 144 -23.03 -48.93 0.10
N LEU A 145 -21.80 -48.89 0.63
CA LEU A 145 -21.50 -48.99 2.07
C LEU A 145 -21.60 -47.64 2.82
N GLY A 146 -22.06 -46.57 2.17
CA GLY A 146 -22.44 -45.31 2.81
C GLY A 146 -21.28 -44.51 3.41
N LYS A 147 -20.03 -44.82 3.05
CA LYS A 147 -18.86 -44.04 3.47
C LYS A 147 -18.50 -43.02 2.42
N LYS A 148 -18.38 -41.76 2.86
CA LYS A 148 -17.83 -40.67 2.06
C LYS A 148 -16.32 -40.90 1.93
N PRO A 149 -15.72 -40.89 0.73
CA PRO A 149 -14.27 -40.96 0.61
C PRO A 149 -13.67 -39.65 1.14
N GLU A 150 -13.02 -39.70 2.30
CA GLU A 150 -12.03 -38.70 2.71
C GLU A 150 -10.74 -39.00 1.96
N LYS A 151 -10.35 -38.09 1.06
CA LYS A 151 -8.95 -37.94 0.68
C LYS A 151 -8.47 -36.61 1.22
N SER A 152 -7.63 -36.68 2.24
CA SER A 152 -6.70 -35.62 2.58
C SER A 152 -5.68 -35.51 1.43
N TYR A 153 -5.63 -34.35 0.79
CA TYR A 153 -4.46 -33.91 0.06
C TYR A 153 -3.94 -32.67 0.77
N ASP A 154 -2.89 -32.86 1.57
CA ASP A 154 -1.86 -31.85 1.74
C ASP A 154 -0.96 -31.96 0.50
N GLU A 155 -1.02 -30.98 -0.39
CA GLU A 155 0.04 -30.68 -1.35
C GLU A 155 0.04 -29.17 -1.64
N PRO A 156 1.21 -28.51 -1.71
CA PRO A 156 1.30 -27.07 -1.93
C PRO A 156 0.90 -26.74 -3.37
N ASP A 157 -0.01 -25.78 -3.49
CA ASP A 157 -0.44 -25.15 -4.73
C ASP A 157 0.76 -24.41 -5.35
N THR A 158 1.49 -25.11 -6.20
CA THR A 158 2.76 -24.61 -6.75
C THR A 158 2.49 -23.98 -8.11
N VAL A 159 3.21 -22.89 -8.40
CA VAL A 159 3.29 -22.17 -9.68
C VAL A 159 3.38 -23.08 -10.91
N GLU A 160 3.90 -24.31 -10.75
CA GLU A 160 3.88 -25.37 -11.76
C GLU A 160 2.48 -25.77 -12.24
N ARG A 161 1.46 -25.78 -11.37
CA ARG A 161 0.06 -26.11 -11.75
C ARG A 161 -0.55 -25.00 -12.61
N LEU A 162 -0.25 -23.74 -12.27
CA LEU A 162 -0.63 -22.55 -13.06
C LEU A 162 0.05 -22.57 -14.43
N LEU A 163 1.37 -22.83 -14.47
CA LEU A 163 2.12 -23.02 -15.72
C LEU A 163 1.53 -24.16 -16.56
N LYS A 164 1.17 -25.28 -15.92
CA LYS A 164 0.60 -26.43 -16.61
C LYS A 164 -0.78 -26.13 -17.20
N GLN A 165 -1.65 -25.41 -16.48
CA GLN A 165 -2.99 -25.05 -16.99
C GLN A 165 -2.99 -24.03 -18.11
N MET A 166 -2.03 -23.10 -18.13
CA MET A 166 -1.99 -22.04 -19.14
C MET A 166 -1.39 -22.49 -20.48
N VAL A 167 -0.52 -23.50 -20.46
CA VAL A 167 0.20 -23.99 -21.65
C VAL A 167 -0.60 -25.05 -22.43
N THR A 168 -1.55 -25.74 -21.79
CA THR A 168 -2.35 -26.84 -22.39
C THR A 168 -3.07 -26.50 -23.70
N PRO A 169 -3.67 -25.30 -23.91
CA PRO A 169 -4.43 -25.03 -25.14
C PRO A 169 -3.56 -24.81 -26.39
N PHE A 170 -2.24 -24.62 -26.26
CA PHE A 170 -1.41 -24.03 -27.31
C PHE A 170 -0.39 -24.97 -27.97
N VAL A 171 -0.37 -26.26 -27.60
CA VAL A 171 0.61 -27.23 -28.12
C VAL A 171 0.15 -27.83 -29.45
N THR A 172 0.55 -27.23 -30.57
CA THR A 172 0.50 -27.89 -31.91
C THR A 172 1.80 -27.69 -32.69
N LYS A 173 2.26 -28.77 -33.36
CA LYS A 173 3.50 -28.87 -34.13
C LYS A 173 3.47 -28.06 -35.45
N ASN A 174 4.38 -27.08 -35.62
CA ASN A 174 5.26 -26.91 -36.80
C ASN A 174 6.28 -25.74 -36.68
N THR A 175 7.47 -25.94 -37.25
CA THR A 175 8.73 -25.21 -37.07
C THR A 175 8.72 -23.76 -37.62
N GLU A 176 9.40 -22.83 -36.94
CA GLU A 176 9.48 -21.36 -37.09
C GLU A 176 8.39 -20.50 -36.40
N PRO A 177 7.07 -20.61 -36.66
CA PRO A 177 6.03 -19.91 -35.89
C PRO A 177 5.94 -20.38 -34.42
N GLN A 178 6.50 -21.55 -34.11
CA GLN A 178 6.54 -22.08 -32.75
C GLN A 178 7.49 -21.30 -31.85
N TYR A 179 8.68 -20.89 -32.31
CA TYR A 179 9.64 -20.22 -31.42
C TYR A 179 9.13 -18.88 -30.94
N GLN A 180 8.49 -18.11 -31.83
CA GLN A 180 7.84 -16.87 -31.43
C GLN A 180 6.74 -17.11 -30.40
N ARG A 181 5.87 -18.12 -30.61
CA ARG A 181 4.87 -18.51 -29.61
C ARG A 181 5.49 -18.89 -28.27
N TRP A 182 6.61 -19.61 -28.26
CA TRP A 182 7.31 -19.96 -27.02
C TRP A 182 7.93 -18.74 -26.34
N LEU A 183 8.45 -17.78 -27.11
CA LEU A 183 8.93 -16.50 -26.58
C LEU A 183 7.78 -15.71 -25.95
N ASP A 184 6.64 -15.61 -26.65
CA ASP A 184 5.44 -14.91 -26.15
C ASP A 184 4.91 -15.57 -24.87
N VAL A 185 4.90 -16.91 -24.81
CA VAL A 185 4.51 -17.66 -23.59
C VAL A 185 5.48 -17.41 -22.44
N ILE A 186 6.79 -17.36 -22.71
CA ILE A 186 7.78 -17.06 -21.67
C ILE A 186 7.61 -15.63 -21.17
N ASP A 187 7.34 -14.67 -22.06
CA ASP A 187 7.14 -13.27 -21.69
C ASP A 187 5.88 -13.09 -20.84
N GLU A 188 4.78 -13.73 -21.20
CA GLU A 188 3.58 -13.73 -20.37
C GLU A 188 3.83 -14.42 -19.01
N ALA A 189 4.57 -15.53 -18.98
CA ALA A 189 4.91 -16.21 -17.73
C ALA A 189 5.80 -15.35 -16.81
N ILE A 190 6.80 -14.64 -17.37
CA ILE A 190 7.62 -13.68 -16.63
C ILE A 190 6.74 -12.55 -16.10
N GLY A 191 5.86 -11.99 -16.94
CA GLY A 191 4.93 -10.94 -16.56
C GLY A 191 4.01 -11.37 -15.41
N GLN A 192 3.43 -12.56 -15.47
CA GLN A 192 2.59 -13.09 -14.40
C GLN A 192 3.35 -13.28 -13.09
N CYS A 193 4.58 -13.80 -13.14
CA CYS A 193 5.42 -13.94 -11.95
C CYS A 193 5.73 -12.57 -11.33
N ALA A 194 6.07 -11.58 -12.16
CA ALA A 194 6.32 -10.22 -11.70
C ALA A 194 5.08 -9.58 -11.05
N ARG A 195 3.89 -9.69 -11.69
CA ARG A 195 2.61 -9.24 -11.11
C ARG A 195 2.30 -9.95 -9.80
N ALA A 196 2.54 -11.26 -9.69
CA ALA A 196 2.29 -12.01 -8.46
C ALA A 196 3.14 -11.51 -7.28
N VAL A 197 4.40 -11.14 -7.53
CA VAL A 197 5.27 -10.53 -6.50
C VAL A 197 4.78 -9.12 -6.16
N LEU A 198 4.57 -8.27 -7.18
CA LEU A 198 4.14 -6.87 -7.04
C LEU A 198 2.80 -6.72 -6.31
N HIS A 199 1.83 -7.58 -6.62
CA HIS A 199 0.48 -7.52 -6.04
C HIS A 199 0.35 -8.34 -4.74
N SER A 200 1.47 -8.85 -4.19
CA SER A 200 1.41 -9.51 -2.89
C SER A 200 1.11 -8.48 -1.80
N ALA A 201 0.14 -8.79 -0.93
CA ALA A 201 -0.31 -7.87 0.11
C ALA A 201 0.83 -7.41 1.04
N ASN A 202 1.77 -8.31 1.35
CA ASN A 202 2.93 -7.99 2.19
C ASN A 202 3.89 -7.02 1.50
N LEU A 203 4.15 -7.17 0.19
CA LEU A 203 5.02 -6.25 -0.54
C LEU A 203 4.33 -4.90 -0.71
N GLN A 204 3.05 -4.87 -1.11
CA GLN A 204 2.29 -3.63 -1.24
C GLN A 204 2.20 -2.88 0.10
N SER A 205 1.99 -3.58 1.22
CA SER A 205 1.97 -2.95 2.54
C SER A 205 3.33 -2.35 2.92
N LEU A 206 4.42 -3.04 2.59
CA LEU A 206 5.77 -2.55 2.87
C LEU A 206 6.16 -1.37 1.96
N GLU A 207 5.93 -1.50 0.66
CA GLU A 207 6.20 -0.45 -0.34
C GLU A 207 5.36 0.80 -0.06
N SER A 208 4.06 0.62 0.26
CA SER A 208 3.18 1.75 0.56
C SER A 208 3.63 2.53 1.79
N LEU A 209 4.05 1.83 2.84
CA LEU A 209 4.58 2.43 4.06
C LEU A 209 5.83 3.28 3.81
N TRP A 210 6.82 2.73 3.10
CA TRP A 210 8.07 3.43 2.83
C TRP A 210 7.87 4.61 1.88
N ARG A 211 7.11 4.45 0.79
CA ARG A 211 6.80 5.55 -0.14
C ARG A 211 5.99 6.66 0.53
N ALA A 212 4.96 6.31 1.32
CA ALA A 212 4.18 7.33 2.01
C ALA A 212 5.01 8.08 3.06
N THR A 213 5.98 7.41 3.70
CA THR A 213 6.92 8.03 4.64
C THR A 213 7.86 8.99 3.92
N GLU A 214 8.41 8.59 2.77
CA GLU A 214 9.24 9.44 1.90
C GLU A 214 8.47 10.71 1.50
N MET A 215 7.24 10.56 1.00
CA MET A 215 6.39 11.70 0.62
C MET A 215 6.08 12.64 1.80
N LEU A 216 6.03 12.10 3.03
CA LEU A 216 5.75 12.88 4.22
C LEU A 216 6.99 13.70 4.67
N VAL A 217 8.18 13.09 4.69
CA VAL A 217 9.41 13.81 5.07
C VAL A 217 9.90 14.77 4.00
N ASN A 218 9.48 14.56 2.74
CA ASN A 218 9.75 15.45 1.61
C ASN A 218 8.70 16.54 1.40
N GLU A 219 7.70 16.63 2.29
CA GLU A 219 6.66 17.66 2.20
C GLU A 219 7.26 19.06 2.43
N GLU A 220 6.67 20.06 1.77
CA GLU A 220 7.04 21.46 2.04
C GLU A 220 6.84 21.76 3.54
N PHE A 221 7.84 22.40 4.16
CA PHE A 221 7.88 22.72 5.60
C PHE A 221 8.13 21.53 6.55
N ALA A 222 8.46 20.33 6.05
CA ALA A 222 8.78 19.18 6.89
C ALA A 222 9.90 19.46 7.92
N ASP A 223 10.88 20.31 7.60
CA ASP A 223 12.00 20.69 8.48
C ASP A 223 11.58 21.33 9.81
N ALA A 224 10.36 21.86 9.92
CA ALA A 224 9.81 22.42 11.16
C ALA A 224 9.23 21.35 12.11
N HIS A 225 9.13 20.11 11.65
CA HIS A 225 8.51 18.99 12.34
C HIS A 225 9.54 17.87 12.60
N GLY A 226 9.28 17.03 13.59
CA GLY A 226 10.10 15.84 13.85
C GLY A 226 9.36 14.57 13.43
N PHE A 227 10.04 13.65 12.76
CA PHE A 227 9.47 12.36 12.36
C PHE A 227 10.21 11.21 13.03
N TYR A 228 9.44 10.24 13.52
CA TYR A 228 9.95 9.10 14.26
C TYR A 228 9.25 7.82 13.82
N LEU A 229 10.04 6.82 13.43
CA LEU A 229 9.54 5.50 13.03
C LEU A 229 9.42 4.59 14.25
N LEU A 230 8.24 3.99 14.42
CA LEU A 230 8.00 2.92 15.37
C LEU A 230 7.62 1.65 14.60
N ASP A 231 8.56 0.72 14.55
CA ASP A 231 8.42 -0.55 13.84
C ASP A 231 7.58 -1.56 14.63
N ILE A 232 6.28 -1.56 14.34
CA ILE A 232 5.27 -2.43 14.96
C ILE A 232 4.19 -2.75 13.94
N SER A 233 3.89 -4.04 13.74
CA SER A 233 2.80 -4.48 12.86
C SER A 233 1.43 -4.32 13.54
N GLN A 234 0.35 -4.30 12.74
CA GLN A 234 -1.02 -4.26 13.29
C GLN A 234 -1.30 -5.47 14.18
N ALA A 235 -0.76 -6.65 13.82
CA ALA A 235 -0.87 -7.87 14.61
C ALA A 235 -0.17 -7.75 15.96
N GLU A 236 1.03 -7.17 16.00
CA GLU A 236 1.76 -6.90 17.25
C GLU A 236 1.04 -5.84 18.11
N LEU A 237 0.50 -4.79 17.49
CA LEU A 237 -0.28 -3.77 18.18
C LEU A 237 -1.56 -4.35 18.80
N MET A 238 -2.24 -5.24 18.06
CA MET A 238 -3.40 -5.98 18.56
C MET A 238 -3.01 -6.94 19.70
N ALA A 239 -1.86 -7.60 19.62
CA ALA A 239 -1.38 -8.45 20.70
C ALA A 239 -1.08 -7.64 21.98
N GLU A 240 -0.48 -6.44 21.86
CA GLU A 240 -0.27 -5.51 22.98
C GLU A 240 -1.60 -5.06 23.59
N GLN A 241 -2.60 -4.73 22.76
CA GLN A 241 -3.95 -4.37 23.20
C GLN A 241 -4.63 -5.51 23.98
N LYS A 242 -4.61 -6.75 23.45
CA LYS A 242 -5.20 -7.93 24.10
C LYS A 242 -4.45 -8.32 25.37
N GLY A 243 -3.13 -8.14 25.39
CA GLY A 243 -2.28 -8.39 26.56
C GLY A 243 -2.46 -7.37 27.68
N GLY A 244 -2.99 -6.18 27.39
CA GLY A 244 -3.16 -5.10 28.37
C GLY A 244 -1.84 -4.54 28.91
N SER A 245 -0.74 -4.75 28.18
CA SER A 245 0.59 -4.29 28.56
C SER A 245 0.71 -2.77 28.38
N PRO A 246 1.37 -2.05 29.30
CA PRO A 246 1.66 -0.63 29.15
C PRO A 246 2.99 -0.37 28.41
N ALA A 247 3.66 -1.41 27.90
CA ALA A 247 5.02 -1.30 27.37
C ALA A 247 5.10 -0.31 26.19
N LEU A 248 4.13 -0.36 25.28
CA LEU A 248 4.11 0.53 24.11
C LEU A 248 3.96 2.00 24.53
N ALA A 249 2.98 2.27 25.41
CA ALA A 249 2.74 3.61 25.95
C ALA A 249 3.95 4.14 26.72
N GLN A 250 4.56 3.30 27.57
CA GLN A 250 5.76 3.68 28.31
C GLN A 250 6.94 4.00 27.38
N LYS A 251 7.15 3.19 26.34
CA LYS A 251 8.22 3.39 25.36
C LYS A 251 8.04 4.71 24.60
N LEU A 252 6.83 5.01 24.14
CA LEU A 252 6.49 6.28 23.48
C LEU A 252 6.68 7.46 24.42
N VAL A 253 6.09 7.42 25.62
CA VAL A 253 6.20 8.52 26.61
C VAL A 253 7.65 8.78 27.00
N GLN A 254 8.43 7.73 27.26
CA GLN A 254 9.86 7.87 27.57
C GLN A 254 10.64 8.48 26.40
N HIS A 255 10.29 8.18 25.15
CA HIS A 255 10.91 8.79 23.99
C HIS A 255 10.51 10.27 23.84
N ILE A 256 9.21 10.57 23.97
CA ILE A 256 8.67 11.94 23.90
C ILE A 256 9.33 12.85 24.95
N GLN A 257 9.49 12.36 26.18
CA GLN A 257 10.09 13.11 27.28
C GLN A 257 11.61 13.37 27.11
N LYS A 258 12.30 12.61 26.27
CA LYS A 258 13.72 12.84 25.98
C LYS A 258 13.95 13.96 24.97
N GLY A 259 12.96 14.30 24.14
CA GLY A 259 13.11 15.31 23.11
C GLY A 259 12.86 16.71 23.66
N ASP A 260 13.73 17.66 23.33
CA ASP A 260 13.63 19.06 23.75
C ASP A 260 12.56 19.81 22.93
N GLY A 261 11.52 20.35 23.57
CA GLY A 261 10.54 21.25 22.93
C GLY A 261 9.06 20.95 23.20
N GLU A 262 8.23 21.98 23.02
CA GLU A 262 6.77 21.96 23.15
C GLU A 262 6.09 21.66 21.79
N GLN A 263 6.44 20.53 21.16
CA GLN A 263 5.83 20.11 19.90
C GLN A 263 4.60 19.23 20.17
N GLU A 264 3.52 19.42 19.42
CA GLU A 264 2.34 18.57 19.52
C GLU A 264 2.64 17.16 19.03
N VAL A 265 2.26 16.14 19.81
CA VAL A 265 2.49 14.74 19.45
C VAL A 265 1.36 14.23 18.56
N VAL A 266 1.74 13.67 17.42
CA VAL A 266 0.81 13.03 16.47
C VAL A 266 1.27 11.61 16.23
N LEU A 267 0.46 10.63 16.61
CA LEU A 267 0.66 9.23 16.29
C LEU A 267 -0.02 8.94 14.95
N VAL A 268 0.68 8.40 13.97
CA VAL A 268 0.15 8.08 12.64
C VAL A 268 0.17 6.56 12.48
N GLY A 269 -0.99 5.93 12.46
CA GLY A 269 -1.11 4.50 12.17
C GLY A 269 -1.14 4.25 10.67
N HIS A 270 -0.15 3.54 10.15
CA HIS A 270 -0.18 2.98 8.79
C HIS A 270 -0.83 1.58 8.82
N PHE A 271 -2.10 1.57 9.20
CA PHE A 271 -2.93 0.37 9.33
C PHE A 271 -4.31 0.66 8.75
N HIS A 272 -5.01 -0.40 8.35
CA HIS A 272 -6.39 -0.31 7.85
C HIS A 272 -7.32 -0.94 8.87
N TYR A 273 -8.32 -0.18 9.32
CA TYR A 273 -9.30 -0.63 10.28
C TYR A 273 -10.64 -0.94 9.59
N SER A 274 -11.08 -2.18 9.72
CA SER A 274 -12.35 -2.67 9.16
C SER A 274 -13.52 -2.54 10.12
N ASP A 275 -14.71 -2.97 9.70
CA ASP A 275 -15.90 -3.09 10.54
C ASP A 275 -15.82 -4.21 11.60
N SER A 276 -14.69 -4.93 11.67
CA SER A 276 -14.48 -6.00 12.65
C SER A 276 -14.44 -5.49 14.10
N ALA A 277 -14.93 -6.31 15.03
CA ALA A 277 -14.90 -5.97 16.46
C ALA A 277 -13.46 -5.79 16.99
N ASP A 278 -12.53 -6.61 16.51
CA ASP A 278 -11.11 -6.54 16.87
C ASP A 278 -10.51 -5.18 16.44
N ASP A 279 -10.81 -4.71 15.23
CA ASP A 279 -10.33 -3.40 14.75
C ASP A 279 -10.96 -2.22 15.49
N GLN A 280 -12.25 -2.32 15.85
CA GLN A 280 -12.90 -1.29 16.66
C GLN A 280 -12.28 -1.18 18.07
N GLU A 281 -11.98 -2.32 18.69
CA GLU A 281 -11.27 -2.34 19.97
C GLU A 281 -9.84 -1.81 19.86
N LEU A 282 -9.16 -2.12 18.75
CA LEU A 282 -7.82 -1.63 18.44
C LEU A 282 -7.80 -0.12 18.21
N LEU A 283 -8.77 0.43 17.47
CA LEU A 283 -8.96 1.88 17.31
C LEU A 283 -9.17 2.58 18.66
N ALA A 284 -10.03 2.01 19.52
CA ALA A 284 -10.26 2.54 20.86
C ALA A 284 -8.97 2.51 21.71
N TYR A 285 -8.15 1.47 21.56
CA TYR A 285 -6.83 1.40 22.17
C TYR A 285 -5.89 2.48 21.65
N CYS A 286 -5.83 2.72 20.33
CA CYS A 286 -5.01 3.77 19.72
C CYS A 286 -5.39 5.17 20.22
N GLY A 287 -6.69 5.45 20.39
CA GLY A 287 -7.17 6.70 21.00
C GLY A 287 -6.69 6.88 22.45
N ARG A 288 -6.73 5.81 23.26
CA ARG A 288 -6.17 5.84 24.63
C ARG A 288 -4.65 6.00 24.64
N LEU A 289 -3.95 5.35 23.71
CA LEU A 289 -2.50 5.46 23.55
C LEU A 289 -2.10 6.90 23.23
N ALA A 290 -2.78 7.54 22.28
CA ALA A 290 -2.58 8.95 21.97
C ALA A 290 -2.85 9.86 23.17
N GLN A 291 -3.93 9.61 23.92
CA GLN A 291 -4.21 10.35 25.15
C GLN A 291 -3.08 10.22 26.19
N GLN A 292 -2.54 9.01 26.40
CA GLN A 292 -1.43 8.78 27.32
C GLN A 292 -0.14 9.48 26.86
N CYS A 293 0.07 9.61 25.56
CA CYS A 293 1.19 10.33 24.97
C CYS A 293 0.98 11.85 24.95
N GLY A 294 -0.18 12.35 25.39
CA GLY A 294 -0.53 13.78 25.32
C GLY A 294 -0.79 14.28 23.90
N GLY A 295 -1.05 13.38 22.95
CA GLY A 295 -1.17 13.68 21.53
C GLY A 295 -2.51 13.26 20.93
N ARG A 296 -2.51 13.13 19.60
CA ARG A 296 -3.63 12.67 18.76
C ARG A 296 -3.23 11.46 17.92
N PHE A 297 -4.19 10.62 17.57
CA PHE A 297 -4.00 9.49 16.66
C PHE A 297 -4.62 9.77 15.28
N LEU A 298 -3.89 9.52 14.21
CA LEU A 298 -4.39 9.50 12.84
C LEU A 298 -4.50 8.05 12.37
N GLY A 299 -5.70 7.64 11.93
CA GLY A 299 -5.96 6.29 11.43
C GLY A 299 -6.64 6.29 10.07
N ASP A 300 -6.58 5.15 9.39
CA ASP A 300 -7.23 4.91 8.09
C ASP A 300 -8.29 3.81 8.24
N VAL A 301 -9.50 4.07 7.76
CA VAL A 301 -10.63 3.12 7.85
C VAL A 301 -11.00 2.62 6.46
N ASP A 302 -11.52 1.40 6.37
CA ASP A 302 -11.90 0.82 5.08
C ASP A 302 -13.35 1.12 4.68
N GLN A 303 -13.73 0.64 3.49
CA GLN A 303 -15.10 0.78 2.99
C GLN A 303 -16.13 0.07 3.88
N GLY A 304 -15.79 -1.08 4.47
CA GLY A 304 -16.67 -1.84 5.36
C GLY A 304 -17.06 -1.02 6.60
N PHE A 305 -16.06 -0.42 7.25
CA PHE A 305 -16.24 0.46 8.40
C PHE A 305 -17.14 1.66 8.05
N ILE A 306 -16.90 2.28 6.90
CA ILE A 306 -17.72 3.41 6.42
C ILE A 306 -19.17 2.98 6.18
N GLN A 307 -19.39 1.84 5.53
CA GLN A 307 -20.74 1.32 5.29
C GLN A 307 -21.46 1.00 6.60
N GLN A 308 -20.77 0.40 7.58
CA GLN A 308 -21.35 0.11 8.89
C GLN A 308 -21.84 1.39 9.58
N ILE A 309 -21.06 2.47 9.55
CA ILE A 309 -21.41 3.75 10.18
C ILE A 309 -22.56 4.45 9.47
N LEU A 310 -22.51 4.52 8.13
CA LEU A 310 -23.55 5.19 7.36
C LEU A 310 -24.90 4.48 7.49
N ASN A 311 -24.89 3.15 7.61
CA ASN A 311 -26.07 2.31 7.81
C ASN A 311 -26.56 2.28 9.26
N ALA A 312 -25.77 2.74 10.23
CA ALA A 312 -26.21 2.82 11.61
C ALA A 312 -27.26 3.94 11.79
N GLU A 313 -28.26 3.67 12.63
CA GLU A 313 -29.26 4.66 13.05
C GLU A 313 -28.55 5.93 13.58
N PRO A 314 -29.04 7.14 13.27
CA PRO A 314 -28.35 8.40 13.60
C PRO A 314 -27.91 8.52 15.06
N GLU A 315 -28.72 7.99 15.99
CA GLU A 315 -28.47 7.96 17.44
C GLU A 315 -27.41 6.94 17.89
N ARG A 316 -27.06 5.98 17.02
CA ARG A 316 -26.03 4.95 17.23
C ARG A 316 -24.76 5.20 16.43
N ARG A 317 -24.74 6.24 15.59
CA ARG A 317 -23.54 6.63 14.85
C ARG A 317 -22.48 7.07 15.84
N LEU A 318 -21.38 6.32 15.89
CA LEU A 318 -20.22 6.68 16.68
C LEU A 318 -19.67 8.00 16.13
N ASN A 319 -19.58 9.01 16.99
CA ASN A 319 -18.86 10.24 16.67
C ASN A 319 -17.39 10.00 17.02
N PHE A 320 -16.58 9.75 15.99
CA PHE A 320 -15.14 9.56 16.16
C PHE A 320 -14.37 10.87 16.26
N GLY A 321 -15.04 12.02 16.04
CA GLY A 321 -14.53 13.38 16.23
C GLY A 321 -14.28 13.75 17.69
N SER A 322 -13.66 12.84 18.46
CA SER A 322 -13.02 13.18 19.71
C SER A 322 -11.77 14.02 19.41
N GLU A 323 -11.39 14.95 20.28
CA GLU A 323 -10.19 15.80 20.12
C GLU A 323 -8.87 15.03 19.92
N ARG A 324 -8.89 13.70 20.10
CA ARG A 324 -7.70 12.83 20.19
C ARG A 324 -7.59 11.77 19.10
N MET A 325 -8.57 11.64 18.20
CA MET A 325 -8.51 10.69 17.10
C MET A 325 -9.10 11.31 15.83
N LEU A 326 -8.38 11.20 14.72
CA LEU A 326 -8.84 11.54 13.39
C LEU A 326 -8.73 10.32 12.51
N LEU A 327 -9.83 9.95 11.86
CA LEU A 327 -9.87 8.86 10.91
C LEU A 327 -9.98 9.44 9.50
N ALA A 328 -9.33 8.84 8.53
CA ALA A 328 -9.35 9.29 7.14
C ALA A 328 -9.81 8.16 6.19
N TYR A 329 -10.44 8.54 5.09
CA TYR A 329 -10.95 7.62 4.06
C TYR A 329 -11.21 8.34 2.74
N PRO A 330 -11.04 7.71 1.57
CA PRO A 330 -10.41 6.41 1.32
C PRO A 330 -8.89 6.55 1.12
N ARG A 331 -8.23 5.43 0.83
CA ARG A 331 -6.81 5.38 0.44
C ARG A 331 -6.54 6.18 -0.85
N TYR A 332 -5.27 6.53 -1.07
CA TYR A 332 -4.83 7.31 -2.24
C TYR A 332 -3.68 6.62 -3.00
N LEU A 333 -3.57 6.88 -4.30
CA LEU A 333 -2.59 6.23 -5.16
C LEU A 333 -1.17 6.75 -4.87
N LEU A 334 -0.21 5.85 -4.67
CA LEU A 334 1.17 6.23 -4.34
C LEU A 334 2.11 6.31 -5.54
N ARG A 335 1.93 5.43 -6.53
CA ARG A 335 2.74 5.42 -7.75
C ARG A 335 1.90 5.10 -8.98
N LEU A 336 2.43 5.45 -10.14
CA LEU A 336 1.91 4.92 -11.39
C LEU A 336 2.20 3.42 -11.47
N PRO A 337 1.28 2.61 -12.01
CA PRO A 337 1.57 1.22 -12.31
C PRO A 337 2.57 1.12 -13.46
N TYR A 338 3.45 0.11 -13.40
CA TYR A 338 4.46 -0.11 -14.41
C TYR A 338 3.84 -0.46 -15.76
N GLY A 339 4.36 0.14 -16.83
CA GLY A 339 3.82 0.01 -18.17
C GLY A 339 4.50 0.95 -19.17
N GLN A 340 4.51 0.59 -20.45
CA GLN A 340 5.27 1.33 -21.48
C GLN A 340 4.83 2.80 -21.61
N LYS A 341 3.54 3.07 -21.40
CA LYS A 341 2.96 4.43 -21.48
C LYS A 341 2.94 5.16 -20.14
N ARG A 342 3.43 4.52 -19.07
CA ARG A 342 3.35 4.98 -17.68
C ARG A 342 4.76 5.02 -17.11
N ASP A 343 5.10 4.05 -16.28
CA ASP A 343 6.44 3.87 -15.71
C ASP A 343 7.08 2.61 -16.31
N PRO A 344 7.94 2.72 -17.33
CA PRO A 344 8.47 1.57 -18.05
C PRO A 344 9.53 0.81 -17.23
N ILE A 345 9.55 -0.51 -17.39
CA ILE A 345 10.63 -1.38 -16.90
C ILE A 345 11.64 -1.59 -18.03
N ASP A 346 12.94 -1.49 -17.73
CA ASP A 346 14.00 -1.61 -18.75
C ASP A 346 14.27 -3.06 -19.16
N THR A 347 14.00 -4.01 -18.26
CA THR A 347 14.35 -5.42 -18.44
C THR A 347 13.55 -6.13 -19.54
N PHE A 348 12.26 -5.85 -19.67
CA PHE A 348 11.37 -6.48 -20.65
C PHE A 348 10.06 -5.68 -20.81
N GLU A 349 9.31 -5.95 -21.89
CA GLU A 349 7.98 -5.38 -22.05
C GLU A 349 7.03 -5.91 -20.98
N PHE A 350 6.55 -5.01 -20.12
CA PHE A 350 5.72 -5.36 -18.98
C PHE A 350 4.56 -4.38 -18.82
N GLU A 351 3.41 -4.91 -18.48
CA GLU A 351 2.25 -4.15 -18.02
C GLU A 351 1.79 -4.76 -16.69
N GLU A 352 1.81 -3.95 -15.63
CA GLU A 352 1.44 -4.36 -14.27
C GLU A 352 -0.06 -4.59 -14.14
N CYS A 353 -0.87 -3.66 -14.67
CA CYS A 353 -2.33 -3.71 -14.56
C CYS A 353 -2.99 -4.35 -15.78
N SER A 354 -4.21 -4.83 -15.54
CA SER A 354 -5.17 -5.14 -16.59
C SER A 354 -5.52 -3.90 -17.42
N ALA A 355 -6.10 -4.11 -18.61
CA ALA A 355 -6.54 -3.01 -19.49
C ALA A 355 -7.49 -2.02 -18.77
N ILE A 356 -8.38 -2.56 -17.93
CA ILE A 356 -9.12 -1.82 -16.92
C ILE A 356 -8.47 -2.18 -15.57
N PRO A 357 -7.78 -1.24 -14.91
CA PRO A 357 -7.08 -1.50 -13.66
C PRO A 357 -8.06 -1.96 -12.58
N ARG A 358 -7.65 -2.98 -11.83
CA ARG A 358 -8.40 -3.40 -10.64
C ARG A 358 -7.81 -2.75 -9.39
N PRO A 359 -8.60 -2.52 -8.32
CA PRO A 359 -8.09 -1.90 -7.10
C PRO A 359 -6.91 -2.66 -6.47
N ASP A 360 -6.88 -3.98 -6.54
CA ASP A 360 -5.81 -4.84 -6.00
C ASP A 360 -4.51 -4.80 -6.83
N GLU A 361 -4.56 -4.35 -8.08
CA GLU A 361 -3.39 -4.17 -8.95
C GLU A 361 -2.67 -2.84 -8.71
N LEU A 362 -3.21 -1.96 -7.86
CA LEU A 362 -2.70 -0.61 -7.64
C LEU A 362 -2.09 -0.47 -6.24
N LEU A 363 -1.03 0.34 -6.15
CA LEU A 363 -0.39 0.64 -4.87
C LEU A 363 -1.09 1.79 -4.15
N TRP A 364 -1.96 1.45 -3.21
CA TRP A 364 -2.68 2.39 -2.36
C TRP A 364 -1.93 2.68 -1.06
N GLY A 365 -1.85 3.95 -0.68
CA GLY A 365 -1.32 4.41 0.60
C GLY A 365 -2.40 4.74 1.62
N CYS A 366 -2.09 4.60 2.91
CA CYS A 366 -2.98 4.98 4.01
C CYS A 366 -3.28 6.47 4.00
N ALA A 367 -4.56 6.84 4.00
CA ALA A 367 -5.04 8.20 4.04
C ALA A 367 -4.56 9.00 5.26
N SER A 368 -4.26 8.32 6.38
CA SER A 368 -3.64 8.92 7.58
C SER A 368 -2.31 9.62 7.27
N MET A 369 -1.54 9.14 6.29
CA MET A 369 -0.29 9.77 5.84
C MET A 369 -0.56 11.06 5.06
N LEU A 370 -1.58 11.10 4.21
CA LEU A 370 -1.98 12.32 3.51
C LEU A 370 -2.58 13.35 4.47
N LEU A 371 -3.30 12.89 5.50
CA LEU A 371 -3.78 13.74 6.59
C LEU A 371 -2.61 14.36 7.37
N ALA A 372 -1.54 13.60 7.65
CA ALA A 372 -0.32 14.13 8.26
C ALA A 372 0.36 15.20 7.38
N ARG A 373 0.46 14.98 6.07
CA ARG A 373 0.93 15.99 5.11
C ARG A 373 0.05 17.24 5.12
N GLY A 374 -1.27 17.07 5.24
CA GLY A 374 -2.22 18.17 5.40
C GLY A 374 -1.94 19.02 6.64
N LEU A 375 -1.68 18.38 7.80
CA LEU A 375 -1.32 19.07 9.04
C LEU A 375 -0.06 19.92 8.88
N ILE A 376 0.98 19.38 8.24
CA ILE A 376 2.23 20.10 7.94
C ILE A 376 1.92 21.36 7.13
N ARG A 377 1.23 21.22 5.99
CA ARG A 377 0.91 22.37 5.12
C ARG A 377 0.07 23.42 5.83
N THR A 378 -0.94 23.00 6.60
CA THR A 378 -1.83 23.94 7.31
C THR A 378 -1.15 24.65 8.48
N SER A 379 -0.06 24.10 9.03
CA SER A 379 0.69 24.75 10.12
C SER A 379 1.34 26.07 9.68
N GLN A 380 1.68 26.18 8.40
CA GLN A 380 2.32 27.36 7.80
C GLN A 380 1.35 28.14 6.89
N GLN A 381 0.55 27.43 6.09
CA GLN A 381 -0.38 28.02 5.12
C GLN A 381 -1.84 27.82 5.57
N HIS A 382 -2.49 28.90 5.97
CA HIS A 382 -3.88 28.87 6.43
C HIS A 382 -4.90 28.97 5.27
N SER A 383 -4.60 28.36 4.11
CA SER A 383 -5.45 28.41 2.91
C SER A 383 -6.15 27.07 2.66
N THR A 384 -7.32 27.11 2.02
CA THR A 384 -8.01 25.89 1.55
C THR A 384 -7.25 25.16 0.44
N ASP A 385 -6.25 25.80 -0.15
CA ASP A 385 -5.40 25.21 -1.19
C ASP A 385 -4.30 24.31 -0.60
N ALA A 386 -3.93 24.54 0.67
CA ALA A 386 -2.97 23.69 1.40
C ALA A 386 -3.42 22.21 1.47
N LEU A 387 -4.73 21.96 1.37
CA LEU A 387 -5.33 20.62 1.43
C LEU A 387 -5.57 19.97 0.06
N PHE A 388 -5.06 20.57 -1.02
CA PHE A 388 -5.07 19.98 -2.34
C PHE A 388 -3.69 19.45 -2.72
N PHE A 389 -3.60 18.15 -3.00
CA PHE A 389 -2.38 17.44 -3.33
C PHE A 389 -2.36 17.13 -4.82
N SER A 390 -1.78 18.05 -5.61
CA SER A 390 -1.65 17.91 -7.07
C SER A 390 -0.60 16.88 -7.48
N ASP A 391 0.32 16.55 -6.58
CA ASP A 391 1.40 15.60 -6.75
C ASP A 391 0.93 14.13 -6.72
N ILE A 392 -0.30 13.86 -6.24
CA ILE A 392 -0.85 12.50 -6.22
C ILE A 392 -1.05 12.00 -7.66
N PRO A 393 -0.49 10.84 -8.03
CA PRO A 393 -0.57 10.31 -9.37
C PRO A 393 -2.01 9.98 -9.77
N THR A 394 -2.29 10.19 -11.06
CA THR A 394 -3.50 9.74 -11.76
C THR A 394 -3.09 9.33 -13.16
N PHE A 395 -3.75 8.34 -13.75
CA PHE A 395 -3.45 7.90 -15.11
C PHE A 395 -4.71 7.56 -15.89
N SER A 396 -4.63 7.59 -17.21
CA SER A 396 -5.75 7.21 -18.07
C SER A 396 -5.65 5.75 -18.50
N TYR A 397 -6.80 5.10 -18.61
CA TYR A 397 -6.97 3.78 -19.23
C TYR A 397 -8.14 3.84 -20.23
N GLN A 398 -8.32 2.78 -21.02
CA GLN A 398 -9.37 2.71 -22.03
C GLN A 398 -10.48 1.80 -21.54
N GLU A 399 -11.71 2.30 -21.53
CA GLU A 399 -12.91 1.54 -21.17
C GLU A 399 -13.93 1.74 -22.30
N GLU A 400 -14.34 0.66 -22.94
CA GLU A 400 -15.26 0.69 -24.11
C GLU A 400 -14.82 1.64 -25.25
N GLY A 401 -13.52 1.91 -25.36
CA GLY A 401 -12.93 2.80 -26.37
C GLY A 401 -12.91 4.28 -25.99
N GLU A 402 -13.35 4.62 -24.77
CA GLU A 402 -13.25 5.97 -24.22
C GLU A 402 -12.09 6.08 -23.21
N PRO A 403 -11.34 7.19 -23.22
CA PRO A 403 -10.32 7.44 -22.20
C PRO A 403 -10.97 7.78 -20.86
N VAL A 404 -10.75 6.94 -19.85
CA VAL A 404 -11.19 7.16 -18.47
C VAL A 404 -9.98 7.49 -17.62
N LEU A 405 -10.10 8.51 -16.75
CA LEU A 405 -9.07 8.85 -15.77
C LEU A 405 -9.28 8.01 -14.50
N GLN A 406 -8.29 7.21 -14.14
CA GLN A 406 -8.20 6.58 -12.82
C GLN A 406 -8.10 7.68 -11.75
N PRO A 407 -9.08 7.77 -10.83
CA PRO A 407 -9.01 8.72 -9.72
C PRO A 407 -7.82 8.43 -8.82
N GLY A 408 -7.24 9.48 -8.24
CA GLY A 408 -6.15 9.37 -7.27
C GLY A 408 -6.57 8.78 -5.91
N THR A 409 -7.86 8.48 -5.73
CA THR A 409 -8.42 7.82 -4.55
C THR A 409 -9.03 6.47 -4.92
N GLU A 410 -9.00 5.52 -3.98
CA GLU A 410 -9.55 4.18 -4.17
C GLU A 410 -11.06 4.19 -4.44
N ALA A 411 -11.78 5.12 -3.81
CA ALA A 411 -13.20 5.38 -4.05
C ALA A 411 -13.44 6.85 -4.38
N VAL A 412 -14.37 7.12 -5.30
CA VAL A 412 -14.81 8.49 -5.62
C VAL A 412 -16.05 8.81 -4.80
N LEU A 413 -15.90 9.72 -3.85
CA LEU A 413 -17.00 10.20 -3.02
C LEU A 413 -17.82 11.26 -3.76
N THR A 414 -19.14 11.18 -3.62
CA THR A 414 -20.02 12.32 -3.93
C THR A 414 -19.85 13.41 -2.88
N GLU A 415 -20.22 14.65 -3.23
CA GLU A 415 -20.18 15.78 -2.28
C GLU A 415 -21.01 15.51 -1.01
N ALA A 416 -22.20 14.91 -1.17
CA ALA A 416 -23.04 14.53 -0.04
C ALA A 416 -22.34 13.49 0.86
N GLN A 417 -21.78 12.42 0.29
CA GLN A 417 -21.04 11.43 1.06
C GLN A 417 -19.83 12.03 1.79
N ALA A 418 -19.05 12.88 1.11
CA ALA A 418 -17.89 13.52 1.73
C ALA A 418 -18.31 14.42 2.90
N ASN A 419 -19.36 15.23 2.73
CA ASN A 419 -19.88 16.06 3.81
C ASN A 419 -20.44 15.23 4.99
N ASP A 420 -21.16 14.15 4.70
CA ASP A 420 -21.69 13.24 5.73
C ASP A 420 -20.56 12.61 6.55
N LEU A 421 -19.49 12.14 5.89
CA LEU A 421 -18.31 11.61 6.57
C LEU A 421 -17.61 12.67 7.43
N PHE A 422 -17.45 13.88 6.90
CA PHE A 422 -16.83 14.98 7.64
C PHE A 422 -17.62 15.35 8.90
N MET A 423 -18.95 15.38 8.83
CA MET A 423 -19.81 15.61 10.00
C MET A 423 -19.71 14.50 11.06
N LEU A 424 -19.33 13.28 10.65
CA LEU A 424 -19.08 12.15 11.55
C LEU A 424 -17.66 12.15 12.16
N GLY A 425 -16.83 13.13 11.80
CA GLY A 425 -15.45 13.24 12.25
C GLY A 425 -14.47 12.37 11.45
N ILE A 426 -14.86 11.89 10.27
CA ILE A 426 -13.99 11.17 9.33
C ILE A 426 -13.53 12.16 8.25
N MET A 427 -12.22 12.32 8.08
CA MET A 427 -11.60 13.25 7.13
C MET A 427 -11.63 12.64 5.73
N PRO A 428 -12.48 13.14 4.81
CA PRO A 428 -12.67 12.49 3.52
C PRO A 428 -11.65 12.98 2.49
N LEU A 429 -11.08 12.03 1.76
CA LEU A 429 -10.23 12.27 0.60
C LEU A 429 -11.10 12.24 -0.66
N VAL A 430 -11.08 13.34 -1.40
CA VAL A 430 -11.89 13.52 -2.61
C VAL A 430 -10.97 13.44 -3.82
N GLY A 431 -11.05 12.31 -4.53
CA GLY A 431 -10.48 12.15 -5.86
C GLY A 431 -11.42 12.65 -6.96
N TYR A 432 -10.86 13.02 -8.10
CA TYR A 432 -11.61 13.59 -9.22
C TYR A 432 -11.56 12.68 -10.45
N ARG A 433 -12.65 12.64 -11.21
CA ARG A 433 -12.74 11.88 -12.49
C ARG A 433 -12.15 12.62 -13.70
N GLN A 434 -11.87 13.91 -13.57
CA GLN A 434 -11.46 14.78 -14.69
C GLN A 434 -10.31 15.72 -14.32
N ARG A 435 -9.67 15.50 -13.17
CA ARG A 435 -8.59 16.35 -12.66
C ARG A 435 -7.58 15.48 -11.92
N GLN A 436 -6.31 15.74 -12.14
CA GLN A 436 -5.23 15.13 -11.37
C GLN A 436 -5.19 15.69 -9.94
N GLY A 437 -4.89 14.80 -8.99
CA GLY A 437 -4.70 15.14 -7.59
C GLY A 437 -5.88 14.73 -6.69
N VAL A 438 -5.67 14.91 -5.39
CA VAL A 438 -6.62 14.54 -4.34
C VAL A 438 -6.80 15.73 -3.41
N ARG A 439 -8.03 15.93 -2.92
CA ARG A 439 -8.34 16.96 -1.93
C ARG A 439 -8.71 16.32 -0.61
N LEU A 440 -8.06 16.72 0.48
CA LEU A 440 -8.59 16.51 1.81
C LEU A 440 -9.66 17.59 2.06
N LEU A 441 -10.90 17.20 2.35
CA LEU A 441 -12.01 18.16 2.46
C LEU A 441 -11.80 19.18 3.59
N GLY A 442 -11.18 18.73 4.68
CA GLY A 442 -10.86 19.54 5.85
C GLY A 442 -10.15 18.70 6.90
N ILE A 443 -9.61 19.37 7.92
CA ILE A 443 -9.06 18.75 9.12
C ILE A 443 -9.86 19.28 10.31
N ALA A 444 -10.55 18.40 11.02
CA ALA A 444 -11.28 18.78 12.22
C ALA A 444 -10.35 18.84 13.44
N GLY A 445 -10.53 19.84 14.30
CA GLY A 445 -9.95 19.85 15.65
C GLY A 445 -8.48 20.26 15.77
N PHE A 446 -7.91 20.93 14.76
CA PHE A 446 -6.56 21.54 14.80
C PHE A 446 -6.60 23.06 14.65
#